data_AF-A0A0C9TZF9-F1
#
_entry.id   AF-A0A0C9TZF9-F1
#
_cell.length_a   1.000
_cell.length_b   1.000
_cell.length_c   1.000
_cell.angle_alpha   90.00
_cell.angle_beta   90.00
_cell.angle_gamma   90.00
#
_symmetry.space_group_name_H-M   'P 1'
#
loop_
_entity.id
_entity.type
_entity.pdbx_description
1 polymer ?
#
loop_
_entity_poly.entity_id
_entity_poly.type
_entity_poly.pdbx_seq_one_letter_code
_entity_poly.pdbx_strand_id
1 'polypeptide(L)'
;DCAICGKAVKHKSLRSHTRGHILRAQMGIKEDHLVTQVAVGDPCGFCGQSGHPVRLTKEGKKRTFQLSSSCPLAITFSLGVAATSTKNSPSTNVPIRCSICPATSGDRAVVWKYNMAHHLGTVHAERHPAQPLPADLITAMKITCFEQEHLGIPGELISLADSNEEEAETGEGTSSTLTRMKRKARGPALGQCQSKRERRPA
;
A
#
# COMPACT_ATOMS: atom_id res chain seq x y z
N ASP A 1 -15.89 16.90 -2.20
CA ASP A 1 -16.14 15.97 -1.08
C ASP A 1 -15.81 14.53 -1.46
N CYS A 2 -15.83 13.62 -0.49
CA CYS A 2 -15.69 12.19 -0.74
C CYS A 2 -16.96 11.62 -1.39
N ALA A 3 -16.82 10.93 -2.53
CA ALA A 3 -17.96 10.33 -3.24
C ALA A 3 -18.62 9.16 -2.49
N ILE A 4 -17.90 8.54 -1.54
CA ILE A 4 -18.38 7.39 -0.77
C ILE A 4 -19.17 7.85 0.46
N CYS A 5 -18.66 8.81 1.24
CA CYS A 5 -19.27 9.20 2.53
C CYS A 5 -19.72 10.67 2.61
N GLY A 6 -19.59 11.45 1.53
CA GLY A 6 -20.01 12.85 1.46
C GLY A 6 -19.18 13.83 2.30
N LYS A 7 -18.20 13.37 3.08
CA LYS A 7 -17.38 14.23 3.94
C LYS A 7 -16.51 15.19 3.12
N ALA A 8 -16.42 16.43 3.59
CA ALA A 8 -15.45 17.40 3.08
C ALA A 8 -14.04 17.00 3.52
N VAL A 9 -13.21 16.59 2.55
CA VAL A 9 -11.83 16.14 2.78
C VAL A 9 -10.89 16.99 1.94
N LYS A 10 -9.75 17.40 2.52
CA LYS A 10 -8.70 18.12 1.79
C LYS A 10 -8.27 17.30 0.58
N HIS A 11 -8.13 17.93 -0.58
CA HIS A 11 -7.78 17.27 -1.85
C HIS A 11 -6.59 16.29 -1.72
N LYS A 12 -5.52 16.71 -1.05
CA LYS A 12 -4.31 15.89 -0.81
C LYS A 12 -4.55 14.62 0.03
N SER A 13 -5.60 14.60 0.84
CA SER A 13 -5.96 13.50 1.75
C SER A 13 -7.10 12.63 1.20
N LEU A 14 -7.81 13.11 0.17
CA LEU A 14 -8.98 12.43 -0.40
C LEU A 14 -8.66 11.01 -0.89
N ARG A 15 -7.49 10.83 -1.51
CA ARG A 15 -6.99 9.52 -1.94
C ARG A 15 -6.89 8.54 -0.77
N SER A 16 -6.14 8.89 0.27
CA SER A 16 -5.94 8.02 1.44
C SER A 16 -7.26 7.76 2.17
N HIS A 17 -8.12 8.78 2.26
CA HIS A 17 -9.45 8.67 2.84
C HIS A 17 -10.34 7.66 2.07
N THR A 18 -10.42 7.79 0.74
CA THR A 18 -11.19 6.88 -0.12
C THR A 18 -10.70 5.44 0.00
N ARG A 19 -9.39 5.25 0.12
CA ARG A 19 -8.80 3.91 0.26
C ARG A 19 -9.04 3.28 1.62
N GLY A 20 -9.25 4.08 2.66
CA GLY A 20 -9.72 3.58 3.96
C GLY A 20 -11.09 2.92 3.83
N HIS A 21 -12.03 3.54 3.10
CA HIS A 21 -13.32 2.94 2.79
C HIS A 21 -13.19 1.62 2.02
N ILE A 22 -12.32 1.59 1.00
CA ILE A 22 -12.08 0.38 0.20
C ILE A 22 -11.57 -0.76 1.09
N LEU A 23 -10.56 -0.49 1.92
CA LEU A 23 -9.98 -1.51 2.79
C LEU A 23 -11.00 -2.03 3.82
N ARG A 24 -11.74 -1.12 4.47
CA ARG A 24 -12.80 -1.49 5.42
C ARG A 24 -13.87 -2.36 4.76
N ALA A 25 -14.33 -1.99 3.57
CA ALA A 25 -15.31 -2.77 2.82
C ALA A 25 -14.79 -4.18 2.48
N GLN A 26 -13.52 -4.30 2.08
CA GLN A 26 -12.90 -5.61 1.81
C GLN A 26 -12.72 -6.47 3.06
N MET A 27 -12.53 -5.83 4.22
CA MET A 27 -12.48 -6.50 5.52
C MET A 27 -13.86 -6.79 6.11
N GLY A 28 -14.95 -6.50 5.38
CA GLY A 28 -16.33 -6.71 5.85
C GLY A 28 -16.76 -5.74 6.96
N ILE A 29 -16.02 -4.65 7.19
CA ILE A 29 -16.35 -3.63 8.18
C ILE A 29 -17.46 -2.75 7.61
N LYS A 30 -18.61 -2.74 8.28
CA LYS A 30 -19.75 -1.89 7.90
C LYS A 30 -19.51 -0.44 8.33
N GLU A 31 -19.86 0.48 7.44
CA GLU A 31 -19.84 1.92 7.71
C GLU A 31 -21.25 2.49 7.51
N ASP A 32 -21.84 3.06 8.57
CA ASP A 32 -23.26 3.47 8.54
C ASP A 32 -23.52 4.79 7.79
N HIS A 33 -22.46 5.53 7.48
CA HIS A 33 -22.52 6.91 6.97
C HIS A 33 -22.09 7.03 5.51
N LEU A 34 -22.25 5.96 4.73
CA LEU A 34 -21.92 5.96 3.30
C LEU A 34 -23.09 6.50 2.47
N VAL A 35 -22.79 7.48 1.62
CA VAL A 35 -23.67 7.94 0.54
C VAL A 35 -23.71 6.92 -0.59
N THR A 36 -22.58 6.28 -0.87
CA THR A 36 -22.44 5.24 -1.91
C THR A 36 -21.63 4.06 -1.36
N GLN A 37 -22.07 2.84 -1.64
CA GLN A 37 -21.33 1.63 -1.27
C GLN A 37 -20.05 1.48 -2.11
N VAL A 38 -19.02 0.88 -1.52
CA VAL A 38 -17.82 0.46 -2.26
C VAL A 38 -18.19 -0.73 -3.15
N ALA A 39 -17.74 -0.73 -4.40
CA ALA A 39 -17.94 -1.86 -5.30
C ALA A 39 -17.25 -3.12 -4.79
N VAL A 40 -17.93 -4.26 -4.93
CA VAL A 40 -17.40 -5.57 -4.53
C VAL A 40 -16.43 -6.08 -5.60
N GLY A 41 -15.33 -6.71 -5.16
CA GLY A 41 -14.37 -7.40 -6.02
C GLY A 41 -13.25 -6.50 -6.56
N ASP A 42 -13.57 -5.58 -7.46
CA ASP A 42 -12.58 -4.71 -8.11
C ASP A 42 -12.91 -3.20 -8.01
N PRO A 43 -12.96 -2.64 -6.79
CA PRO A 43 -13.20 -1.22 -6.59
C PRO A 43 -12.02 -0.38 -7.10
N CYS A 44 -12.33 0.72 -7.79
CA CYS A 44 -11.32 1.68 -8.23
C CYS A 44 -10.63 2.34 -7.04
N GLY A 45 -9.29 2.35 -7.02
CA GLY A 45 -8.49 3.02 -5.98
C GLY A 45 -8.64 4.55 -5.89
N PHE A 46 -9.41 5.18 -6.80
CA PHE A 46 -9.73 6.62 -6.78
C PHE A 46 -11.12 6.94 -6.24
N CYS A 47 -12.14 6.16 -6.59
CA CYS A 47 -13.54 6.47 -6.26
C CYS A 47 -14.28 5.34 -5.53
N GLY A 48 -13.68 4.16 -5.39
CA GLY A 48 -14.30 2.98 -4.80
C GLY A 48 -15.35 2.29 -5.66
N GLN A 49 -15.63 2.77 -6.87
CA GLN A 49 -16.61 2.18 -7.80
C GLN A 49 -15.93 1.28 -8.84
N SER A 50 -16.66 0.33 -9.43
CA SER A 50 -16.16 -0.56 -10.49
C SER A 50 -16.10 0.15 -11.85
N GLY A 51 -15.58 -0.54 -12.88
CA GLY A 51 -15.62 -0.04 -14.27
C GLY A 51 -14.53 0.98 -14.63
N HIS A 52 -13.53 1.16 -13.77
CA HIS A 52 -12.44 2.11 -13.98
C HIS A 52 -11.09 1.39 -14.07
N PRO A 53 -10.79 0.73 -15.19
CA PRO A 53 -9.53 0.02 -15.36
C PRO A 53 -8.34 0.97 -15.18
N VAL A 54 -7.24 0.39 -14.72
CA VAL A 54 -6.02 1.12 -14.40
C VAL A 54 -4.87 0.58 -15.23
N ARG A 55 -4.01 1.48 -15.69
CA ARG A 55 -2.90 1.15 -16.58
C ARG A 55 -1.60 1.78 -16.07
N LEU A 56 -0.50 1.07 -16.30
CA LEU A 56 0.86 1.56 -16.07
C LEU A 56 1.58 1.70 -17.40
N THR A 57 1.70 2.92 -17.90
CA THR A 57 2.38 3.22 -19.17
C THR A 57 3.81 3.72 -18.90
N LYS A 58 4.73 3.40 -19.81
CA LYS A 58 6.08 3.96 -19.78
C LYS A 58 6.16 5.03 -20.86
N GLU A 59 6.33 6.28 -20.45
CA GLU A 59 6.48 7.39 -21.40
C GLU A 59 7.92 7.48 -21.89
N GLY A 60 8.15 7.07 -23.13
CA GLY A 60 9.45 7.19 -23.81
C GLY A 60 10.60 6.55 -23.02
N LYS A 61 11.69 7.32 -22.83
CA LYS A 61 12.90 6.88 -22.12
C LYS A 61 12.81 7.04 -20.59
N LYS A 62 11.67 7.47 -20.03
CA LYS A 62 11.54 7.66 -18.58
C LYS A 62 11.70 6.32 -17.87
N ARG A 63 12.38 6.36 -16.72
CA ARG A 63 12.60 5.16 -15.88
C ARG A 63 11.36 4.77 -15.08
N THR A 64 10.39 5.68 -14.94
CA THR A 64 9.20 5.52 -14.11
C THR A 64 7.95 5.23 -14.95
N PHE A 65 7.03 4.45 -14.37
CA PHE A 65 5.71 4.25 -14.93
C PHE A 65 4.79 5.43 -14.58
N GLN A 66 3.94 5.81 -15.53
CA GLN A 66 2.84 6.74 -15.35
C GLN A 66 1.55 5.95 -15.16
N LEU A 67 0.72 6.50 -14.28
CA LEU A 67 -0.59 5.95 -13.96
C LEU A 67 -1.64 6.57 -14.88
N SER A 68 -2.42 5.73 -15.56
CA SER A 68 -3.57 6.16 -16.35
C SER A 68 -4.83 5.41 -15.92
N SER A 69 -5.96 6.12 -15.86
CA SER A 69 -7.28 5.56 -15.53
C SER A 69 -8.38 6.39 -16.20
N SER A 70 -9.49 5.75 -16.54
CA SER A 70 -10.71 6.42 -17.03
C SER A 70 -11.58 7.01 -15.91
N CYS A 71 -11.18 6.86 -14.65
CA CYS A 71 -11.94 7.38 -13.51
C CYS A 71 -12.04 8.92 -13.55
N PRO A 72 -13.25 9.51 -13.42
CA PRO A 72 -13.40 10.97 -13.33
C PRO A 72 -12.69 11.59 -12.13
N LEU A 73 -12.44 10.79 -11.08
CA LEU A 73 -11.69 11.20 -9.88
C LEU A 73 -10.21 10.81 -9.94
N ALA A 74 -9.71 10.41 -11.11
CA ALA A 74 -8.31 10.07 -11.27
C ALA A 74 -7.42 11.28 -10.99
N ILE A 75 -6.38 11.06 -10.19
CA ILE A 75 -5.34 12.05 -9.91
C ILE A 75 -3.96 11.46 -10.21
N THR A 76 -3.05 12.30 -10.67
CA THR A 76 -1.66 11.91 -10.88
C THR A 76 -0.90 11.89 -9.55
N PHE A 77 -0.12 10.84 -9.32
CA PHE A 77 0.78 10.76 -8.17
C PHE A 77 2.01 9.90 -8.50
N SER A 78 3.10 10.10 -7.75
CA SER A 78 4.29 9.26 -7.87
C SER A 78 4.05 7.89 -7.23
N LEU A 79 4.10 6.82 -8.04
CA LEU A 79 3.90 5.44 -7.59
C LEU A 79 4.91 5.05 -6.49
N GLY A 80 6.19 5.42 -6.65
CA GLY A 80 7.23 5.08 -5.68
C GLY A 80 6.99 5.71 -4.31
N VAL A 81 6.58 6.98 -4.28
CA VAL A 81 6.22 7.67 -3.02
C VAL A 81 4.95 7.06 -2.42
N ALA A 82 3.98 6.76 -3.28
CA ALA A 82 2.69 6.22 -2.91
C ALA A 82 2.72 4.76 -2.44
N ALA A 83 3.77 4.00 -2.78
CA ALA A 83 3.99 2.63 -2.33
C ALA A 83 4.52 2.57 -0.88
N THR A 84 4.98 3.69 -0.32
CA THR A 84 5.46 3.78 1.05
C THR A 84 4.38 4.36 1.96
N SER A 85 4.04 3.62 3.01
CA SER A 85 3.09 4.09 4.02
C SER A 85 3.74 5.15 4.90
N THR A 86 3.01 6.24 5.17
CA THR A 86 3.45 7.30 6.10
C THR A 86 2.26 7.78 6.92
N LYS A 87 2.50 8.46 8.05
CA LYS A 87 1.43 9.04 8.88
C LYS A 87 0.46 9.94 8.10
N ASN A 88 0.98 10.68 7.11
CA ASN A 88 0.19 11.61 6.31
C ASN A 88 -0.42 10.99 5.05
N SER A 89 0.07 9.82 4.63
CA SER A 89 -0.44 9.04 3.51
C SER A 89 -0.31 7.55 3.84
N PRO A 90 -1.19 7.02 4.69
CA PRO A 90 -1.03 5.66 5.22
C PRO A 90 -1.34 4.58 4.18
N SER A 91 -2.20 4.87 3.20
CA SER A 91 -2.54 3.88 2.18
C SER A 91 -1.48 3.75 1.10
N THR A 92 -1.01 2.52 0.93
CA THR A 92 -0.10 2.07 -0.13
C THR A 92 -0.85 1.45 -1.32
N ASN A 93 -2.18 1.62 -1.39
CA ASN A 93 -3.01 1.05 -2.46
C ASN A 93 -2.66 1.59 -3.86
N VAL A 94 -1.58 1.13 -4.46
CA VAL A 94 -1.14 1.54 -5.80
C VAL A 94 -1.42 0.42 -6.78
N PRO A 95 -1.53 0.73 -8.08
CA PRO A 95 -1.60 -0.31 -9.09
C PRO A 95 -0.27 -1.04 -9.15
N ILE A 96 -0.33 -2.36 -9.08
CA ILE A 96 0.80 -3.27 -9.14
C ILE A 96 0.60 -4.24 -10.30
N ARG A 97 1.70 -4.76 -10.84
CA ARG A 97 1.65 -5.78 -11.89
C ARG A 97 1.52 -7.16 -11.27
N CYS A 98 0.56 -7.96 -11.73
CA CYS A 98 0.49 -9.39 -11.46
C CYS A 98 1.59 -10.09 -12.27
N SER A 99 2.57 -10.69 -11.62
CA SER A 99 3.67 -11.42 -12.27
C SER A 99 3.24 -12.79 -12.81
N ILE A 100 2.04 -13.25 -12.48
CA ILE A 100 1.47 -14.52 -12.96
C ILE A 100 0.71 -14.32 -14.28
N CYS A 101 0.14 -13.13 -14.49
CA CYS A 101 -0.48 -12.79 -15.77
C CYS A 101 0.57 -12.81 -16.90
N PRO A 102 0.25 -13.39 -18.07
CA PRO A 102 1.11 -13.27 -19.25
C PRO A 102 1.43 -11.80 -19.56
N ALA A 103 2.65 -11.50 -20.00
CA ALA A 103 3.06 -10.14 -20.33
C ALA A 103 2.20 -9.50 -21.45
N THR A 104 1.56 -10.33 -22.28
CA THR A 104 0.62 -9.94 -23.34
C THR A 104 -0.75 -9.52 -22.82
N SER A 105 -1.05 -9.75 -21.54
CA SER A 105 -2.36 -9.45 -20.93
C SER A 105 -2.64 -7.96 -20.77
N GLY A 106 -1.69 -7.09 -21.13
CA GLY A 106 -1.84 -5.64 -21.14
C GLY A 106 -2.31 -5.12 -19.79
N ASP A 107 -3.46 -4.44 -19.79
CA ASP A 107 -4.01 -3.81 -18.59
C ASP A 107 -4.57 -4.81 -17.57
N ARG A 108 -4.92 -6.04 -17.99
CA ARG A 108 -5.41 -7.07 -17.06
C ARG A 108 -4.33 -7.53 -16.08
N ALA A 109 -3.06 -7.27 -16.41
CA ALA A 109 -1.96 -7.52 -15.50
C ALA A 109 -1.79 -6.41 -14.46
N VAL A 110 -2.47 -5.26 -14.56
CA VAL A 110 -2.32 -4.13 -13.64
C VAL A 110 -3.54 -4.03 -12.74
N VAL A 111 -3.35 -4.26 -11.45
CA VAL A 111 -4.43 -4.36 -10.46
C VAL A 111 -4.11 -3.47 -9.27
N TRP A 112 -5.10 -2.80 -8.70
CA TRP A 112 -4.92 -2.10 -7.42
C TRP A 112 -4.45 -3.09 -6.36
N LYS A 113 -3.43 -2.73 -5.57
CA LYS A 113 -2.85 -3.58 -4.53
C LYS A 113 -3.91 -4.31 -3.69
N TYR A 114 -4.90 -3.57 -3.20
CA TYR A 114 -5.97 -4.11 -2.37
C TYR A 114 -6.86 -5.13 -3.10
N ASN A 115 -6.95 -5.06 -4.42
CA ASN A 115 -7.78 -5.95 -5.23
C ASN A 115 -7.00 -7.19 -5.70
N MET A 116 -5.70 -7.30 -5.40
CA MET A 116 -4.86 -8.38 -5.92
C MET A 116 -5.33 -9.76 -5.45
N ALA A 117 -5.78 -9.90 -4.19
CA ALA A 117 -6.33 -11.16 -3.70
C ALA A 117 -7.57 -11.60 -4.49
N HIS A 118 -8.47 -10.65 -4.78
CA HIS A 118 -9.65 -10.92 -5.60
C HIS A 118 -9.29 -11.26 -7.05
N HIS A 119 -8.31 -10.56 -7.64
CA HIS A 119 -7.80 -10.86 -8.97
C HIS A 119 -7.22 -12.28 -9.05
N LEU A 120 -6.43 -12.70 -8.06
CA LEU A 120 -5.92 -14.07 -8.01
C LEU A 120 -7.05 -15.10 -7.94
N GLY A 121 -8.08 -14.86 -7.11
CA GLY A 121 -9.22 -15.77 -6.97
C GLY A 121 -10.16 -15.84 -8.18
N THR A 122 -10.09 -14.88 -9.11
CA THR A 122 -11.00 -14.81 -10.27
C THR A 122 -10.29 -15.07 -11.59
N VAL A 123 -9.13 -14.43 -11.82
CA VAL A 123 -8.34 -14.57 -13.05
C VAL A 123 -7.41 -15.78 -12.99
N HIS A 124 -6.96 -16.16 -11.78
CA HIS A 124 -6.08 -17.29 -11.55
C HIS A 124 -6.75 -18.37 -10.70
N ALA A 125 -8.08 -18.51 -10.78
CA ALA A 125 -8.86 -19.48 -10.01
C ALA A 125 -8.44 -20.94 -10.25
N GLU A 126 -8.01 -21.26 -11.48
CA GLU A 126 -7.55 -22.60 -11.88
C GLU A 126 -6.13 -22.90 -11.40
N ARG A 127 -5.46 -21.94 -10.78
CA ARG A 127 -4.12 -22.17 -10.25
C ARG A 127 -4.20 -23.16 -9.10
N HIS A 128 -3.32 -24.15 -9.13
CA HIS A 128 -3.24 -25.16 -8.08
C HIS A 128 -2.94 -24.50 -6.70
N PRO A 129 -3.76 -24.73 -5.65
CA PRO A 129 -3.61 -24.07 -4.36
C PRO A 129 -2.25 -24.28 -3.70
N ALA A 130 -1.59 -25.42 -3.95
CA ALA A 130 -0.27 -25.72 -3.38
C ALA A 130 0.89 -25.02 -4.11
N GLN A 131 0.65 -24.29 -5.21
CA GLN A 131 1.71 -23.52 -5.85
C GLN A 131 1.92 -22.17 -5.14
N PRO A 132 3.09 -21.92 -4.55
CA PRO A 132 3.34 -20.68 -3.82
C PRO A 132 3.30 -19.47 -4.76
N LEU A 133 2.76 -18.34 -4.29
CA LEU A 133 2.82 -17.10 -5.04
C LEU A 133 4.29 -16.63 -5.21
N PRO A 134 4.64 -15.97 -6.32
CA PRO A 134 5.94 -15.33 -6.47
C PRO A 134 6.22 -14.34 -5.32
N ALA A 135 7.45 -14.35 -4.78
CA ALA A 135 7.83 -13.56 -3.60
C ALA A 135 7.70 -12.04 -3.82
N ASP A 136 7.96 -11.58 -5.04
CA ASP A 136 7.77 -10.19 -5.46
C ASP A 136 6.29 -9.78 -5.40
N LEU A 137 5.39 -10.66 -5.81
CA LEU A 137 3.95 -10.44 -5.77
C LEU A 137 3.43 -10.42 -4.32
N ILE A 138 3.87 -11.37 -3.48
CA ILE A 138 3.56 -11.39 -2.04
C ILE A 138 3.97 -10.06 -1.40
N THR A 139 5.20 -9.62 -1.65
CA THR A 139 5.72 -8.36 -1.11
C THR A 139 4.91 -7.16 -1.62
N ALA A 140 4.56 -7.13 -2.91
CA ALA A 140 3.80 -6.04 -3.49
C ALA A 140 2.36 -5.93 -2.96
N MET A 141 1.72 -7.06 -2.62
CA MET A 141 0.34 -7.09 -2.13
C MET A 141 0.21 -6.93 -0.61
N LYS A 142 1.27 -7.17 0.17
CA LYS A 142 1.25 -7.10 1.64
C LYS A 142 0.74 -5.77 2.18
N ILE A 143 -0.37 -5.76 2.90
CA ILE A 143 -0.91 -4.58 3.60
C ILE A 143 -0.36 -4.60 5.03
N THR A 144 0.38 -3.57 5.44
CA THR A 144 1.05 -3.57 6.75
C THR A 144 0.11 -3.19 7.89
N CYS A 145 0.41 -3.63 9.10
CA CYS A 145 -0.35 -3.27 10.31
C CYS A 145 -0.37 -1.75 10.51
N PHE A 146 0.78 -1.08 10.32
CA PHE A 146 0.88 0.38 10.34
C PHE A 146 -0.12 1.05 9.38
N GLU A 147 -0.23 0.53 8.15
CA GLU A 147 -1.18 1.03 7.16
C GLU A 147 -2.63 0.82 7.61
N GLN A 148 -2.96 -0.36 8.13
CA GLN A 148 -4.30 -0.68 8.63
C GLN A 148 -4.70 0.21 9.81
N GLU A 149 -3.84 0.35 10.82
CA GLU A 149 -4.06 1.19 12.00
C GLU A 149 -4.33 2.65 11.60
N HIS A 150 -3.48 3.22 10.74
CA HIS A 150 -3.61 4.61 10.31
C HIS A 150 -4.76 4.84 9.32
N LEU A 151 -5.31 3.77 8.76
CA LEU A 151 -6.58 3.78 8.04
C LEU A 151 -7.77 3.52 8.96
N GLY A 152 -7.56 3.43 10.28
CA GLY A 152 -8.63 3.26 11.26
C GLY A 152 -9.28 1.88 11.20
N ILE A 153 -8.52 0.84 10.87
CA ILE A 153 -8.95 -0.54 11.06
C ILE A 153 -8.86 -0.87 12.56
N PRO A 154 -9.91 -1.45 13.18
CA PRO A 154 -9.87 -1.87 14.57
C PRO A 154 -8.75 -2.89 14.83
N GLY A 155 -7.95 -2.68 15.88
CA GLY A 155 -6.79 -3.52 16.20
C GLY A 155 -7.11 -5.01 16.35
N GLU A 156 -8.31 -5.34 16.84
CA GLU A 156 -8.80 -6.73 16.95
C GLU A 156 -8.81 -7.48 15.61
N LEU A 157 -9.00 -6.76 14.50
CA LEU A 157 -8.99 -7.35 13.15
C LEU A 157 -7.58 -7.42 12.54
N ILE A 158 -6.63 -6.63 13.05
CA ILE A 158 -5.25 -6.61 12.57
C ILE A 158 -4.49 -7.82 13.11
N SER A 159 -4.62 -8.08 14.43
CA SER A 159 -3.92 -9.17 15.11
C SER A 159 -4.25 -10.56 14.54
N LEU A 160 -5.48 -10.77 14.07
CA LEU A 160 -5.92 -12.03 13.48
C LEU A 160 -5.23 -12.35 12.14
N ALA A 161 -4.70 -11.34 11.44
CA ALA A 161 -4.01 -11.56 10.17
C ALA A 161 -2.55 -12.02 10.38
N ASP A 162 -1.89 -11.56 11.44
CA ASP A 162 -0.48 -11.88 11.71
C ASP A 162 -0.30 -13.22 12.45
N SER A 163 -1.28 -13.66 13.25
CA SER A 163 -1.18 -14.94 13.98
C SER A 163 -1.22 -16.19 13.10
N ASN A 164 -1.50 -16.07 11.80
CA ASN A 164 -1.51 -17.19 10.85
C ASN A 164 -0.14 -17.43 10.18
N GLU A 165 0.89 -16.62 10.45
CA GLU A 165 2.23 -16.76 9.84
C GLU A 165 3.29 -17.41 10.77
N GLU A 166 2.96 -17.78 12.03
CA GLU A 166 3.93 -18.33 13.01
C GLU A 166 3.87 -19.86 13.26
N GLU A 167 3.16 -20.65 12.47
CA GLU A 167 3.17 -22.12 12.57
C GLU A 167 4.04 -22.76 11.48
N ALA A 168 5.32 -22.35 11.40
CA ALA A 168 6.32 -23.07 10.59
C ALA A 168 7.78 -22.78 11.00
N GLU A 169 8.15 -22.86 12.29
CA GLU A 169 9.52 -23.25 12.70
C GLU A 169 9.52 -23.82 14.14
N THR A 170 9.32 -25.13 14.26
CA THR A 170 9.72 -25.91 15.44
C THR A 170 11.01 -26.67 15.15
N GLY A 171 12.06 -26.42 15.93
CA GLY A 171 13.31 -27.17 15.89
C GLY A 171 14.42 -26.62 16.81
N GLU A 172 14.36 -27.03 18.08
CA GLU A 172 15.26 -26.83 19.25
C GLU A 172 16.76 -26.62 18.98
N GLY A 173 17.46 -25.68 19.65
CA GLY A 173 18.14 -25.85 20.97
C GLY A 173 19.67 -25.88 20.75
N THR A 174 20.60 -25.28 21.50
CA THR A 174 20.69 -24.97 22.93
C THR A 174 21.82 -23.96 23.19
N SER A 175 21.60 -23.12 24.20
CA SER A 175 22.51 -22.32 25.05
C SER A 175 24.02 -22.64 25.06
N SER A 176 24.86 -21.60 25.05
CA SER A 176 25.90 -21.39 26.07
C SER A 176 26.52 -19.99 26.07
N THR A 177 26.59 -19.46 27.29
CA THR A 177 27.07 -18.16 27.80
C THR A 177 28.60 -18.03 27.76
N LEU A 178 29.16 -16.83 27.49
CA LEU A 178 30.00 -16.04 28.42
C LEU A 178 30.89 -14.95 27.78
N THR A 179 30.62 -13.71 28.24
CA THR A 179 31.53 -12.63 28.67
C THR A 179 32.35 -11.75 27.70
N ARG A 180 31.99 -10.44 27.74
CA ARG A 180 32.77 -9.27 28.27
C ARG A 180 34.01 -8.84 27.44
N MET A 181 34.10 -7.63 26.89
CA MET A 181 34.41 -6.32 27.54
C MET A 181 34.20 -5.20 26.50
N LYS A 182 33.40 -4.15 26.72
CA LYS A 182 33.63 -2.90 27.49
C LYS A 182 34.76 -2.00 26.98
N ARG A 183 34.38 -0.83 26.43
CA ARG A 183 34.79 0.57 26.75
C ARG A 183 34.11 1.50 25.70
N LYS A 184 33.13 2.35 26.03
CA LYS A 184 33.18 3.64 26.79
C LYS A 184 34.08 4.65 26.03
N ALA A 185 33.67 5.87 25.64
CA ALA A 185 32.67 6.76 26.22
C ALA A 185 32.21 7.87 25.22
N ARG A 186 31.00 8.39 25.50
CA ARG A 186 30.56 9.80 25.57
C ARG A 186 30.75 10.73 24.36
N GLY A 187 29.60 11.23 23.89
CA GLY A 187 29.45 12.48 23.11
C GLY A 187 29.69 13.75 23.95
N PRO A 188 28.98 14.88 23.77
CA PRO A 188 27.65 15.02 23.17
C PRO A 188 27.44 16.28 22.27
N ALA A 189 26.19 16.41 21.81
CA ALA A 189 25.39 17.64 21.81
C ALA A 189 25.56 18.72 20.71
N LEU A 190 24.42 18.97 20.04
CA LEU A 190 23.76 20.26 19.81
C LEU A 190 24.46 21.34 18.97
N GLY A 191 23.71 21.88 18.01
CA GLY A 191 23.96 23.24 17.51
C GLY A 191 23.40 23.49 16.12
N GLN A 192 22.19 24.04 16.04
CA GLN A 192 21.60 24.59 14.83
C GLN A 192 22.25 25.93 14.43
N CYS A 193 21.96 26.32 13.18
CA CYS A 193 21.51 27.66 12.75
C CYS A 193 22.53 28.70 12.19
N GLN A 194 22.19 29.13 10.96
CA GLN A 194 22.25 30.49 10.38
C GLN A 194 23.63 30.99 9.88
N SER A 195 23.80 31.25 8.57
CA SER A 195 23.35 32.41 7.76
C SER A 195 24.28 33.63 7.87
N LYS A 196 24.94 33.99 6.74
CA LYS A 196 24.97 35.34 6.10
C LYS A 196 26.28 35.60 5.32
N ARG A 197 26.10 36.18 4.11
CA ARG A 197 26.94 37.15 3.35
C ARG A 197 28.41 36.75 3.07
N GLU A 198 29.04 37.08 1.94
CA GLU A 198 29.33 38.40 1.33
C GLU A 198 29.57 38.23 -0.19
N ARG A 199 28.85 38.92 -1.09
CA ARG A 199 29.25 40.10 -1.92
C ARG A 199 30.74 40.32 -2.28
N ARG A 200 30.97 40.26 -3.61
CA ARG A 200 31.77 41.14 -4.53
C ARG A 200 33.31 41.15 -4.40
N PRO A 201 34.07 41.77 -5.34
CA PRO A 201 33.90 42.10 -6.78
C PRO A 201 35.06 41.41 -7.60
N ALA A 202 35.29 41.56 -8.91
CA ALA A 202 35.02 42.59 -9.92
C ALA A 202 34.80 41.97 -11.29
#